data_AF-A0A4Y3KP99-F1
#
_entry.id   AF-A0A4Y3KP99-F1
#
_cell.length_a   1.000
_cell.length_b   1.000
_cell.length_c   1.000
_cell.angle_alpha   90.00
_cell.angle_beta   90.00
_cell.angle_gamma   90.00
#
_symmetry.space_group_name_H-M   'P 1'
#
loop_
_entity.id
_entity.type
_entity.pdbx_description
1 polymer ?
#
loop_
_entity_poly.entity_id
_entity_poly.type
_entity_poly.pdbx_seq_one_letter_code
_entity_poly.pdbx_strand_id
1 'polypeptide(L)'
;MPATPDPAPHPSTDRTARDGDAPAPGRTAAAAPGTAGASFDEALRFGPVGWLGVVGFVVTVWIALLPVDLVLASVVALVVAAVTGLLVVRWTPRVRVRGGELSAGAARIPIDLVRDPRPLVGEELREALGPGLDARAYLCLRGWVHSAVRVDVDDPQDPTPYWIVSTRRPDELVAALRRG
;
A
#
# COMPACT_ATOMS: atom_id res chain seq x y z
N MET A 1 47.07 43.28 28.85
CA MET A 1 45.95 44.01 28.21
C MET A 1 46.35 45.47 28.13
N PRO A 2 46.28 46.12 26.95
CA PRO A 2 46.25 45.52 25.60
C PRO A 2 47.61 44.80 25.34
N ALA A 3 48.24 44.66 24.16
CA ALA A 3 47.90 44.93 22.76
C ALA A 3 48.59 43.90 21.85
N THR A 4 48.11 43.75 20.61
CA THR A 4 48.80 43.08 19.49
C THR A 4 48.59 43.94 18.23
N PRO A 5 49.58 44.09 17.33
CA PRO A 5 49.44 44.96 16.16
C PRO A 5 48.52 44.37 15.08
N ASP A 6 47.84 45.26 14.37
CA ASP A 6 47.00 45.00 13.20
C ASP A 6 47.88 44.78 11.93
N PRO A 7 47.78 43.64 11.22
CA PRO A 7 48.44 43.44 9.94
C PRO A 7 47.56 43.87 8.74
N ALA A 8 48.15 44.70 7.88
CA ALA A 8 47.51 45.33 6.71
C ALA A 8 46.86 44.36 5.70
N PRO A 9 45.87 44.83 4.90
CA PRO A 9 45.09 43.98 4.00
C PRO A 9 45.81 43.66 2.68
N HIS A 10 45.57 42.46 2.13
CA HIS A 10 45.88 42.12 0.74
C HIS A 10 44.69 41.47 0.02
N PRO A 11 44.55 41.66 -1.31
CA PRO A 11 43.33 41.33 -2.04
C PRO A 11 43.45 40.04 -2.86
N SER A 12 42.32 39.33 -3.07
CA SER A 12 41.81 38.98 -4.41
C SER A 12 40.57 38.08 -4.34
N THR A 13 39.68 38.37 -5.27
CA THR A 13 38.53 37.59 -5.74
C THR A 13 38.82 36.11 -6.01
N ASP A 14 37.89 35.20 -5.71
CA ASP A 14 37.02 34.65 -6.78
C ASP A 14 35.69 34.06 -6.25
N ARG A 15 34.79 33.91 -7.23
CA ARG A 15 33.40 33.45 -7.30
C ARG A 15 33.19 31.97 -6.93
N THR A 16 32.26 31.68 -6.01
CA THR A 16 31.45 30.45 -6.04
C THR A 16 30.10 30.55 -5.33
N ALA A 17 29.04 30.49 -6.15
CA ALA A 17 27.84 29.66 -6.00
C ALA A 17 26.83 29.83 -4.83
N ARG A 18 25.56 29.69 -5.22
CA ARG A 18 24.34 29.38 -4.44
C ARG A 18 23.73 30.55 -3.66
N ASP A 19 22.57 31.09 -4.04
CA ASP A 19 21.33 30.47 -4.55
C ASP A 19 20.96 29.20 -3.76
N GLY A 20 19.91 29.17 -2.97
CA GLY A 20 18.78 30.08 -2.86
C GLY A 20 17.74 29.39 -1.97
N ASP A 21 16.78 30.16 -1.48
CA ASP A 21 15.81 29.66 -0.51
C ASP A 21 14.95 28.51 -1.06
N ALA A 22 14.52 27.62 -0.18
CA ALA A 22 13.82 26.40 -0.57
C ALA A 22 12.35 26.65 -0.95
N PRO A 23 11.81 25.86 -1.90
CA PRO A 23 10.41 25.52 -1.91
C PRO A 23 10.20 24.01 -1.73
N ALA A 24 9.42 23.64 -0.71
CA ALA A 24 9.02 22.25 -0.48
C ALA A 24 8.06 21.75 -1.59
N PRO A 25 8.33 20.61 -2.25
CA PRO A 25 7.42 20.04 -3.25
C PRO A 25 6.28 19.25 -2.59
N GLY A 26 5.26 19.97 -2.13
CA GLY A 26 3.98 19.36 -1.76
C GLY A 26 3.11 19.07 -3.00
N ARG A 27 2.82 17.79 -3.26
CA ARG A 27 1.67 17.27 -4.04
C ARG A 27 1.21 18.10 -5.26
N THR A 28 1.50 17.61 -6.48
CA THR A 28 0.51 17.17 -7.51
C THR A 28 1.25 16.94 -8.83
N ALA A 29 1.82 15.75 -9.01
CA ALA A 29 2.27 15.31 -10.33
C ALA A 29 1.06 14.81 -11.14
N ALA A 30 0.44 15.71 -11.91
CA ALA A 30 -0.58 15.34 -12.87
C ALA A 30 0.07 14.63 -14.07
N ALA A 31 0.25 13.31 -13.97
CA ALA A 31 0.82 12.50 -15.05
C ALA A 31 -0.11 12.46 -16.28
N ALA A 32 0.47 12.61 -17.46
CA ALA A 32 -0.24 12.79 -18.72
C ALA A 32 -1.01 11.53 -19.19
N PRO A 33 -2.11 11.69 -19.94
CA PRO A 33 -2.84 10.56 -20.51
C PRO A 33 -2.12 10.03 -21.77
N GLY A 34 -1.28 9.00 -21.64
CA GLY A 34 -0.86 8.22 -22.82
C GLY A 34 0.46 7.47 -22.78
N THR A 35 0.53 6.37 -22.02
CA THR A 35 1.44 5.25 -22.37
C THR A 35 0.67 3.95 -22.22
N ALA A 36 0.66 3.10 -23.25
CA ALA A 36 -0.01 1.80 -23.25
C ALA A 36 0.81 0.72 -22.52
N GLY A 37 1.30 1.04 -21.32
CA GLY A 37 2.00 0.11 -20.43
C GLY A 37 1.05 -0.93 -19.84
N ALA A 38 1.59 -2.09 -19.45
CA ALA A 38 0.80 -3.25 -19.04
C ALA A 38 -0.14 -2.96 -17.86
N SER A 39 -1.44 -2.88 -18.13
CA SER A 39 -2.45 -2.62 -17.11
C SER A 39 -2.90 -3.89 -16.38
N PHE A 40 -2.76 -3.91 -15.06
CA PHE A 40 -3.32 -4.96 -14.20
C PHE A 40 -4.31 -4.32 -13.20
N ASP A 41 -5.48 -4.94 -12.99
CA ASP A 41 -6.43 -4.57 -11.95
C ASP A 41 -6.94 -5.86 -11.28
N GLU A 42 -6.80 -5.94 -9.97
CA GLU A 42 -7.40 -6.98 -9.14
C GLU A 42 -8.06 -6.38 -7.90
N ALA A 43 -9.35 -6.66 -7.73
CA ALA A 43 -10.04 -6.43 -6.48
C ALA A 43 -9.95 -7.69 -5.61
N LEU A 44 -9.22 -7.62 -4.48
CA LEU A 44 -9.13 -8.72 -3.51
C LEU A 44 -10.39 -8.75 -2.64
N ARG A 45 -11.51 -9.11 -3.29
CA ARG A 45 -12.83 -9.24 -2.69
C ARG A 45 -12.80 -10.22 -1.52
N PHE A 46 -13.65 -9.95 -0.53
CA PHE A 46 -13.94 -10.85 0.58
C PHE A 46 -14.32 -12.25 0.06
N GLY A 47 -13.62 -13.29 0.53
CA GLY A 47 -13.91 -14.67 0.17
C GLY A 47 -15.22 -15.18 0.81
N PRO A 48 -15.76 -16.34 0.36
CA PRO A 48 -17.01 -16.89 0.90
C PRO A 48 -17.00 -17.05 2.43
N VAL A 49 -15.88 -17.50 3.01
CA VAL A 49 -15.70 -17.63 4.46
C VAL A 49 -15.89 -16.31 5.21
N GLY A 50 -15.42 -15.20 4.64
CA GLY A 50 -15.61 -13.89 5.24
C GLY A 50 -17.06 -13.41 5.20
N TRP A 51 -17.82 -13.77 4.17
CA TRP A 51 -19.27 -13.55 4.12
C TRP A 51 -20.03 -14.42 5.13
N LEU A 52 -19.60 -15.67 5.35
CA LEU A 52 -20.14 -16.50 6.45
C LEU A 52 -19.92 -15.85 7.81
N GLY A 53 -18.78 -15.18 8.04
CA GLY A 53 -18.54 -14.38 9.24
C GLY A 53 -19.54 -13.23 9.42
N VAL A 54 -19.84 -12.49 8.34
CA VAL A 54 -20.86 -11.41 8.36
C VAL A 54 -22.25 -11.97 8.66
N VAL A 55 -22.64 -13.06 8.00
CA VAL A 55 -23.94 -13.73 8.23
C VAL A 55 -24.03 -14.24 9.67
N GLY A 56 -22.97 -14.90 10.17
CA GLY A 56 -22.91 -15.38 11.55
C GLY A 56 -23.04 -14.24 12.58
N PHE A 57 -22.38 -13.10 12.35
CA PHE A 57 -22.51 -11.92 13.21
C PHE A 57 -23.95 -11.37 13.23
N VAL A 58 -24.57 -11.22 12.05
CA VAL A 58 -25.97 -10.78 11.92
C VAL A 58 -26.93 -11.73 12.63
N VAL A 59 -26.75 -13.05 12.47
CA VAL A 59 -27.56 -14.07 13.14
C VAL A 59 -27.38 -14.03 14.66
N THR A 60 -26.15 -13.85 15.16
CA THR A 60 -25.89 -13.71 16.60
C THR A 60 -26.60 -12.48 17.18
N VAL A 61 -26.53 -11.33 16.50
CA VAL A 61 -27.25 -10.10 16.92
C VAL A 61 -28.76 -10.30 16.89
N TRP A 62 -29.29 -10.97 15.87
CA TRP A 62 -30.72 -11.28 15.76
C TRP A 62 -31.19 -12.17 16.92
N ILE A 63 -30.52 -13.30 17.16
CA ILE A 63 -30.85 -14.24 18.24
C ILE A 63 -30.77 -13.57 19.61
N ALA A 64 -29.77 -12.72 19.86
CA ALA A 64 -29.63 -11.99 21.12
C ALA A 64 -30.78 -11.01 21.40
N LEU A 65 -31.46 -10.52 20.37
CA LEU A 65 -32.58 -9.57 20.47
C LEU A 65 -33.97 -10.23 20.42
N LEU A 66 -34.07 -11.50 20.02
CA LEU A 66 -35.34 -12.25 20.00
C LEU A 66 -36.13 -12.20 21.32
N PRO A 67 -35.52 -12.24 22.53
CA PRO A 67 -36.28 -12.16 23.78
C PRO A 67 -36.89 -10.78 24.07
N VAL A 68 -36.48 -9.74 23.34
CA VAL A 68 -36.94 -8.35 23.55
C VAL A 68 -38.17 -8.07 22.68
N ASP A 69 -38.02 -8.19 21.36
CA ASP A 69 -39.10 -8.11 20.38
C ASP A 69 -38.61 -8.62 19.00
N LEU A 70 -39.46 -9.35 18.29
CA LEU A 70 -39.14 -9.93 16.99
C LEU A 70 -38.98 -8.89 15.88
N VAL A 71 -39.79 -7.81 15.91
CA VAL A 71 -39.73 -6.76 14.88
C VAL A 71 -38.45 -5.95 15.05
N LEU A 72 -38.15 -5.52 16.29
CA LEU A 72 -36.93 -4.82 16.66
C LEU A 72 -35.68 -5.65 16.33
N ALA A 73 -35.64 -6.94 16.71
CA ALA A 73 -34.54 -7.83 16.39
C ALA A 73 -34.29 -7.90 14.87
N SER A 74 -35.36 -8.03 14.08
CA SER A 74 -35.29 -8.14 12.62
C SER A 74 -34.85 -6.83 11.94
N VAL A 75 -35.33 -5.68 12.42
CA VAL A 75 -34.91 -4.36 11.93
C VAL A 75 -33.43 -4.10 12.25
N VAL A 76 -32.99 -4.38 13.48
CA VAL A 76 -31.58 -4.21 13.88
C VAL A 76 -30.67 -5.14 13.07
N ALA A 77 -31.04 -6.41 12.91
CA ALA A 77 -30.28 -7.37 12.11
C ALA A 77 -30.15 -6.92 10.64
N LEU A 78 -31.21 -6.37 10.03
CA LEU A 78 -31.18 -5.83 8.68
C LEU A 78 -30.26 -4.60 8.56
N VAL A 79 -30.32 -3.67 9.52
CA VAL A 79 -29.44 -2.49 9.56
C VAL A 79 -27.98 -2.91 9.72
N VAL A 80 -27.68 -3.84 10.65
CA VAL A 80 -26.33 -4.39 10.83
C VAL A 80 -25.84 -5.07 9.55
N ALA A 81 -26.67 -5.90 8.90
CA ALA A 81 -26.31 -6.55 7.64
C ALA A 81 -26.00 -5.52 6.53
N ALA A 82 -26.83 -4.48 6.38
CA ALA A 82 -26.65 -3.44 5.38
C ALA A 82 -25.38 -2.60 5.64
N VAL A 83 -25.14 -2.18 6.88
CA VAL A 83 -23.96 -1.41 7.28
C VAL A 83 -22.69 -2.26 7.11
N THR A 84 -22.65 -3.48 7.66
CA THR A 84 -21.48 -4.36 7.55
C THR A 84 -21.19 -4.73 6.09
N GLY A 85 -22.22 -5.04 5.28
CA GLY A 85 -22.08 -5.30 3.86
C GLY A 85 -21.52 -4.10 3.09
N LEU A 86 -22.02 -2.89 3.36
CA LEU A 86 -21.50 -1.65 2.77
C LEU A 86 -20.03 -1.40 3.14
N LEU A 87 -19.66 -1.59 4.41
CA LEU A 87 -18.29 -1.45 4.87
C LEU A 87 -17.36 -2.47 4.17
N VAL A 88 -17.72 -3.75 4.14
CA VAL A 88 -16.94 -4.81 3.47
C VAL A 88 -16.70 -4.50 1.98
N VAL A 89 -17.73 -4.03 1.28
CA VAL A 89 -17.60 -3.63 -0.13
C VAL A 89 -16.69 -2.41 -0.30
N ARG A 90 -16.82 -1.38 0.54
CA ARG A 90 -16.02 -0.15 0.44
C ARG A 90 -14.56 -0.33 0.87
N TRP A 91 -14.29 -1.23 1.79
CA TRP A 91 -12.94 -1.53 2.31
C TRP A 91 -12.27 -2.69 1.55
N THR A 92 -12.75 -3.05 0.35
CA THR A 92 -12.09 -4.04 -0.51
C THR A 92 -10.81 -3.43 -1.12
N PRO A 93 -9.60 -3.87 -0.72
CA PRO A 93 -8.36 -3.36 -1.29
C PRO A 93 -8.27 -3.76 -2.77
N ARG A 94 -7.73 -2.85 -3.58
CA ARG A 94 -7.40 -3.13 -4.98
C ARG A 94 -5.89 -3.11 -5.14
N VAL A 95 -5.39 -4.05 -5.92
CA VAL A 95 -4.03 -4.08 -6.44
C VAL A 95 -4.12 -3.71 -7.91
N ARG A 96 -3.39 -2.67 -8.32
CA ARG A 96 -3.46 -2.14 -9.68
C ARG A 96 -2.09 -1.71 -10.15
N VAL A 97 -1.72 -2.11 -11.37
CA VAL A 97 -0.59 -1.51 -12.11
C VAL A 97 -1.21 -0.70 -13.25
N ARG A 98 -0.99 0.62 -13.25
CA ARG A 98 -1.50 1.51 -14.32
C ARG A 98 -0.70 2.81 -14.36
N GLY A 99 -0.31 3.24 -15.57
CA GLY A 99 0.28 4.56 -15.80
C GLY A 99 1.64 4.75 -15.12
N GLY A 100 2.44 3.69 -15.02
CA GLY A 100 3.75 3.72 -14.35
C GLY A 100 3.68 3.63 -12.82
N GLU A 101 2.51 3.42 -12.20
CA GLU A 101 2.39 3.21 -10.75
C GLU A 101 1.83 1.83 -10.39
N LEU A 102 2.42 1.21 -9.37
CA LEU A 102 1.83 0.11 -8.59
C LEU A 102 1.06 0.70 -7.40
N SER A 103 -0.26 0.51 -7.41
CA SER A 103 -1.15 0.77 -6.28
C SER A 103 -1.44 -0.53 -5.53
N ALA A 104 -1.21 -0.56 -4.22
CA ALA A 104 -1.54 -1.68 -3.35
C ALA A 104 -2.30 -1.17 -2.12
N GLY A 105 -3.63 -1.37 -2.11
CA GLY A 105 -4.47 -0.89 -1.01
C GLY A 105 -4.49 0.64 -0.93
N ALA A 106 -3.84 1.20 0.10
CA ALA A 106 -3.71 2.65 0.30
C ALA A 106 -2.40 3.23 -0.24
N ALA A 107 -1.35 2.40 -0.38
CA ALA A 107 -0.04 2.82 -0.86
C ALA A 107 0.04 2.84 -2.39
N ARG A 108 0.89 3.71 -2.92
CA ARG A 108 1.24 3.82 -4.35
C ARG A 108 2.73 4.04 -4.47
N ILE A 109 3.37 3.35 -5.41
CA ILE A 109 4.79 3.48 -5.71
C ILE A 109 4.99 3.52 -7.24
N PRO A 110 5.84 4.41 -7.78
CA PRO A 110 6.28 4.37 -9.16
C PRO A 110 6.99 3.05 -9.49
N ILE A 111 6.76 2.52 -10.70
CA ILE A 111 7.36 1.28 -11.19
C ILE A 111 8.88 1.40 -11.39
N ASP A 112 9.39 2.62 -11.60
CA ASP A 112 10.82 2.91 -11.73
C ASP A 112 11.62 2.59 -10.46
N LEU A 113 10.97 2.65 -9.28
CA LEU A 113 11.53 2.35 -7.95
C LEU A 113 11.32 0.87 -7.55
N VAL A 114 10.72 0.07 -8.43
CA VAL A 114 10.37 -1.33 -8.19
C VAL A 114 11.41 -2.25 -8.84
N ARG A 115 11.90 -3.23 -8.08
CA ARG A 115 12.93 -4.21 -8.47
C ARG A 115 12.53 -5.63 -8.12
N ASP A 116 13.16 -6.60 -8.80
CA ASP A 116 12.98 -8.05 -8.64
C ASP A 116 11.55 -8.53 -8.27
N PRO A 117 10.52 -8.23 -9.10
CA PRO A 117 9.18 -8.73 -8.83
C PRO A 117 9.17 -10.26 -8.96
N ARG A 118 8.87 -10.95 -7.84
CA ARG A 118 8.86 -12.41 -7.75
C ARG A 118 7.60 -12.95 -7.05
N PRO A 119 6.98 -14.03 -7.56
CA PRO A 119 5.83 -14.65 -6.91
C PRO A 119 6.28 -15.31 -5.60
N LEU A 120 5.40 -15.34 -4.60
CA LEU A 120 5.57 -16.06 -3.35
C LEU A 120 4.33 -16.93 -3.09
N VAL A 121 4.54 -18.23 -2.91
CA VAL A 121 3.47 -19.21 -2.67
C VAL A 121 3.92 -20.25 -1.64
N GLY A 122 2.95 -20.88 -0.96
CA GLY A 122 3.23 -22.00 -0.06
C GLY A 122 4.20 -21.64 1.06
N GLU A 123 5.32 -22.37 1.14
CA GLU A 123 6.32 -22.21 2.21
C GLU A 123 7.15 -20.93 2.07
N GLU A 124 7.47 -20.51 0.84
CA GLU A 124 8.20 -19.25 0.60
C GLU A 124 7.42 -18.04 1.12
N LEU A 125 6.09 -18.07 0.99
CA LEU A 125 5.21 -17.05 1.54
C LEU A 125 5.14 -17.10 3.08
N ARG A 126 5.20 -18.28 3.69
CA ARG A 126 5.23 -18.42 5.16
C ARG A 126 6.53 -17.90 5.73
N GLU A 127 7.66 -18.24 5.12
CA GLU A 127 8.98 -17.77 5.52
C GLU A 127 9.08 -16.25 5.40
N ALA A 128 8.67 -15.68 4.26
CA ALA A 128 8.67 -14.23 4.03
C ALA A 128 7.70 -13.43 4.92
N LEU A 129 6.69 -14.07 5.52
CA LEU A 129 5.75 -13.47 6.47
C LEU A 129 6.03 -13.85 7.93
N GLY A 130 7.03 -14.69 8.16
CA GLY A 130 7.43 -15.23 9.45
C GLY A 130 8.87 -14.85 9.77
N PRO A 131 9.83 -15.80 9.86
CA PRO A 131 11.21 -15.50 10.25
C PRO A 131 11.95 -14.56 9.30
N GLY A 132 11.62 -14.57 8.01
CA GLY A 132 12.24 -13.72 6.98
C GLY A 132 11.63 -12.32 6.84
N LEU A 133 10.67 -11.94 7.69
CA LEU A 133 9.97 -10.67 7.60
C LEU A 133 10.79 -9.50 8.18
N ASP A 134 10.98 -8.45 7.39
CA ASP A 134 11.55 -7.18 7.84
C ASP A 134 10.42 -6.28 8.38
N ALA A 135 10.61 -5.72 9.58
CA ALA A 135 9.66 -4.81 10.21
C ALA A 135 9.42 -3.50 9.42
N ARG A 136 10.29 -3.16 8.47
CA ARG A 136 10.17 -2.02 7.55
C ARG A 136 9.42 -2.36 6.26
N ALA A 137 9.19 -3.64 5.96
CA ALA A 137 8.55 -4.03 4.72
C ALA A 137 7.08 -3.58 4.66
N TYR A 138 6.63 -3.12 3.50
CA TYR A 138 5.22 -2.79 3.30
C TYR A 138 4.40 -4.05 3.00
N LEU A 139 3.34 -4.27 3.76
CA LEU A 139 2.53 -5.49 3.70
C LEU A 139 1.09 -5.21 3.28
N CYS A 140 0.75 -5.48 2.01
CA CYS A 140 -0.62 -5.47 1.51
C CYS A 140 -1.20 -6.89 1.49
N LEU A 141 -1.43 -7.45 2.68
CA LEU A 141 -1.81 -8.85 2.86
C LEU A 141 -3.32 -9.06 3.00
N ARG A 142 -3.80 -10.23 2.56
CA ARG A 142 -5.20 -10.63 2.68
C ARG A 142 -5.28 -12.09 3.14
N GLY A 143 -5.78 -12.32 4.36
CA GLY A 143 -5.73 -13.64 5.03
C GLY A 143 -6.46 -14.83 4.36
N TRP A 144 -7.14 -14.61 3.24
CA TRP A 144 -7.76 -15.64 2.40
C TRP A 144 -7.16 -15.73 0.98
N VAL A 145 -5.96 -15.17 0.80
CA VAL A 145 -5.18 -15.29 -0.44
C VAL A 145 -3.80 -15.85 -0.06
N HIS A 146 -3.56 -17.10 -0.44
CA HIS A 146 -2.36 -17.87 -0.07
C HIS A 146 -1.20 -17.71 -1.06
N SER A 147 -1.20 -16.58 -1.76
CA SER A 147 -0.26 -16.20 -2.82
C SER A 147 -0.01 -14.70 -2.76
N ALA A 148 1.23 -14.29 -2.97
CA ALA A 148 1.64 -12.90 -3.03
C ALA A 148 2.70 -12.68 -4.12
N VAL A 149 3.07 -11.43 -4.32
CA VAL A 149 4.27 -11.03 -5.04
C VAL A 149 5.10 -10.21 -4.07
N ARG A 150 6.39 -10.55 -3.95
CA ARG A 150 7.39 -9.66 -3.34
C ARG A 150 8.01 -8.79 -4.43
N VAL A 151 8.24 -7.55 -4.09
CA VAL A 151 8.84 -6.53 -4.94
C VAL A 151 9.84 -5.75 -4.09
N ASP A 152 11.11 -5.75 -4.45
CA ASP A 152 12.12 -4.98 -3.72
C ASP A 152 12.01 -3.49 -4.13
N VAL A 153 12.30 -2.57 -3.19
CA VAL A 153 12.11 -1.13 -3.36
C VAL A 153 13.46 -0.42 -3.35
N ASP A 154 13.65 0.41 -4.38
CA ASP A 154 14.89 1.14 -4.70
C ASP A 154 14.61 2.65 -4.63
N ASP A 155 14.13 3.12 -3.48
CA ASP A 155 13.85 4.53 -3.20
C ASP A 155 14.83 5.08 -2.14
N PRO A 156 15.72 6.02 -2.47
CA PRO A 156 16.66 6.61 -1.51
C PRO A 156 16.00 7.54 -0.47
N GLN A 157 14.69 7.79 -0.55
CA GLN A 157 13.92 8.63 0.38
C GLN A 157 12.97 7.82 1.28
N ASP A 158 12.69 6.55 0.96
CA ASP A 158 11.85 5.65 1.75
C ASP A 158 12.70 4.49 2.33
N PRO A 159 12.79 4.32 3.67
CA PRO A 159 13.53 3.21 4.28
C PRO A 159 12.84 1.83 4.12
N THR A 160 11.72 1.74 3.42
CA THR A 160 11.00 0.50 3.09
C THR A 160 11.81 -0.35 2.10
N PRO A 161 12.35 -1.53 2.48
CA PRO A 161 13.26 -2.29 1.61
C PRO A 161 12.53 -3.11 0.54
N TYR A 162 11.28 -3.53 0.81
CA TYR A 162 10.46 -4.30 -0.12
C TYR A 162 8.98 -4.25 0.26
N TRP A 163 8.12 -4.57 -0.70
CA TRP A 163 6.68 -4.74 -0.56
C TRP A 163 6.31 -6.22 -0.72
N ILE A 164 5.37 -6.72 0.09
CA ILE A 164 4.69 -8.00 -0.13
C ILE A 164 3.20 -7.72 -0.37
N VAL A 165 2.72 -8.07 -1.56
CA VAL A 165 1.36 -7.76 -2.01
C VAL A 165 0.62 -9.07 -2.32
N SER A 166 -0.43 -9.38 -1.55
CA SER A 166 -1.31 -10.52 -1.86
C SER A 166 -2.00 -10.32 -3.21
N THR A 167 -2.03 -11.38 -4.02
CA THR A 167 -2.73 -11.43 -5.32
C THR A 167 -3.09 -12.86 -5.64
N ARG A 168 -4.25 -13.10 -6.26
CA ARG A 168 -4.67 -14.44 -6.72
C ARG A 168 -4.00 -14.83 -8.05
N ARG A 169 -3.40 -13.86 -8.74
CA ARG A 169 -2.72 -14.04 -10.03
C ARG A 169 -1.31 -13.47 -9.93
N PRO A 170 -0.40 -14.14 -9.20
CA PRO A 170 0.94 -13.62 -8.94
C PRO A 170 1.76 -13.47 -10.22
N ASP A 171 1.66 -14.43 -11.16
CA ASP A 171 2.40 -14.39 -12.43
C ASP A 171 1.94 -13.24 -13.34
N GLU A 172 0.63 -12.94 -13.37
CA GLU A 172 0.10 -11.79 -14.12
C GLU A 172 0.57 -10.46 -13.54
N LEU A 173 0.63 -10.34 -12.21
CA LEU A 173 1.13 -9.14 -11.54
C LEU A 173 2.64 -8.95 -11.80
N VAL A 174 3.44 -10.01 -11.67
CA VAL A 174 4.87 -9.99 -12.03
C VAL A 174 5.07 -9.64 -13.51
N ALA A 175 4.29 -10.22 -14.40
CA ALA A 175 4.34 -9.91 -15.83
C ALA A 175 3.87 -8.48 -16.16
N ALA A 176 3.03 -7.86 -15.34
CA ALA A 176 2.70 -6.44 -15.46
C ALA A 176 3.87 -5.55 -14.98
N LEU A 177 4.43 -5.87 -13.81
CA LEU A 177 5.56 -5.13 -13.20
C LEU A 177 6.86 -5.22 -14.00
N ARG A 178 7.04 -6.23 -14.86
CA ARG A 178 8.19 -6.36 -15.78
C ARG A 178 7.98 -5.71 -17.15
N ARG A 179 6.80 -5.14 -17.43
CA ARG A 179 6.41 -4.57 -18.73
C ARG A 179 5.98 -3.10 -18.68
N GLY A 180 5.76 -2.55 -17.49
CA GLY A 180 5.58 -1.12 -17.26
C GLY A 180 6.90 -0.49 -16.89
#